data_AF-A0A7K1WBI3-F1
#
_entry.id   AF-A0A7K1WBI3-F1
#
_cell.length_a   1.000
_cell.length_b   1.000
_cell.length_c   1.000
_cell.angle_alpha   90.00
_cell.angle_beta   90.00
_cell.angle_gamma   90.00
#
_symmetry.space_group_name_H-M   'P 1'
#
loop_
_entity.id
_entity.type
_entity.pdbx_description
1 polymer ?
#
loop_
_entity_poly.entity_id
_entity_poly.type
_entity_poly.pdbx_seq_one_letter_code
_entity_poly.pdbx_strand_id
1 'polypeptide(L)'
;MNATPWEQLLASAGQREPRRHFDVGAGLRRLAYDNDTTPAPARASTGPNARRRLGAWAQCVVNHPGAAAHVERLTALLGRSDEKESVTAFDGWTGGVDIDGVQAFACTLYLAHHPESARFWWRFAAGAGHNGAAYCLYLDHLSLGEEREARFWKKQVTVTLIHSSPSHTDPDPEEIVDALDTWTSYSVRNPTSRSVTTTGRLEADVERVVDRFTDGLVCRPDARIADHIHILAGRP
;
A
#
# COMPACT_ATOMS: atom_id res chain seq x y z
N MET A 1 18.46 1.54 -48.70
CA MET A 1 17.75 2.17 -47.56
C MET A 1 18.76 2.26 -46.44
N ASN A 2 19.23 3.48 -46.14
CA ASN A 2 20.34 3.69 -45.20
C ASN A 2 19.77 3.69 -43.78
N ALA A 3 20.30 2.83 -42.91
CA ALA A 3 19.89 2.74 -41.52
C ALA A 3 20.06 4.10 -40.82
N THR A 4 19.05 4.48 -40.03
CA THR A 4 19.00 5.76 -39.33
C THR A 4 20.03 5.81 -38.19
N PRO A 5 20.48 7.01 -37.77
CA PRO A 5 21.48 7.15 -36.70
C PRO A 5 21.09 6.49 -35.37
N TRP A 6 19.80 6.42 -35.06
CA TRP A 6 19.28 5.77 -33.86
C TRP A 6 19.34 4.24 -33.92
N GLU A 7 19.15 3.64 -35.10
CA GLU A 7 19.30 2.19 -35.29
C GLU A 7 20.77 1.76 -35.12
N GLN A 8 21.73 2.61 -35.51
CA GLN A 8 23.16 2.38 -35.28
C GLN A 8 23.52 2.47 -33.78
N LEU A 9 22.94 3.42 -33.05
CA LEU A 9 23.13 3.57 -31.60
C LEU A 9 22.56 2.39 -30.80
N LEU A 10 21.39 1.89 -31.19
CA LEU A 10 20.79 0.71 -30.57
C LEU A 10 21.58 -0.57 -30.90
N ALA A 11 22.09 -0.69 -32.12
CA ALA A 11 22.98 -1.78 -32.51
C ALA A 11 24.31 -1.75 -31.73
N SER A 12 24.86 -0.57 -31.45
CA SER A 12 26.08 -0.43 -30.64
C SER A 12 25.87 -0.64 -29.13
N ALA A 13 24.64 -0.45 -28.64
CA ALA A 13 24.28 -0.64 -27.23
C ALA A 13 24.13 -2.13 -26.82
N GLY A 14 24.28 -3.06 -27.76
CA GLY A 14 24.16 -4.51 -27.52
C GLY A 14 25.29 -5.13 -26.68
N GLN A 15 26.39 -4.41 -26.44
CA GLN A 15 27.42 -4.88 -25.52
C GLN A 15 26.99 -4.66 -24.06
N ARG A 16 26.25 -5.62 -23.52
CA ARG A 16 26.14 -5.76 -22.06
C ARG A 16 27.52 -6.12 -21.53
N GLU A 17 28.12 -5.21 -20.76
CA GLU A 17 29.33 -5.53 -20.00
C GLU A 17 29.02 -6.79 -19.16
N PRO A 18 29.84 -7.85 -19.25
CA PRO A 18 29.60 -9.06 -18.48
C PRO A 18 29.50 -8.65 -17.01
N ARG A 19 28.38 -9.00 -16.36
CA ARG A 19 28.16 -8.70 -14.95
C ARG A 19 29.36 -9.21 -14.18
N ARG A 20 30.20 -8.28 -13.69
CA ARG A 20 31.30 -8.63 -12.80
C ARG A 20 30.72 -9.40 -11.64
N HIS A 21 31.31 -10.55 -11.33
CA HIS A 21 30.87 -11.39 -10.23
C HIS A 21 30.89 -10.55 -8.94
N PHE A 22 29.72 -10.27 -8.39
CA PHE A 22 29.59 -9.45 -7.19
C PHE A 22 29.95 -10.32 -5.98
N ASP A 23 31.14 -10.11 -5.42
CA ASP A 23 31.56 -10.76 -4.19
C ASP A 23 30.89 -10.07 -3.00
N VAL A 24 29.77 -10.65 -2.57
CA VAL A 24 29.00 -10.22 -1.40
C VAL A 24 29.89 -10.17 -0.15
N GLY A 25 30.79 -11.15 0.02
CA GLY A 25 31.67 -11.22 1.18
C GLY A 25 32.73 -10.11 1.20
N ALA A 26 33.27 -9.73 0.03
CA ALA A 26 34.12 -8.55 -0.08
C ALA A 26 33.35 -7.25 0.16
N GLY A 27 32.10 -7.15 -0.31
CA GLY A 27 31.22 -6.02 -0.04
C GLY A 27 30.93 -5.85 1.46
N LEU A 28 30.57 -6.94 2.15
CA LEU A 28 30.30 -6.93 3.59
C LEU A 28 31.56 -6.60 4.40
N ARG A 29 32.74 -7.06 4.00
CA ARG A 29 34.01 -6.71 4.66
C ARG A 29 34.36 -5.23 4.54
N ARG A 30 34.07 -4.58 3.40
CA ARG A 30 34.24 -3.12 3.24
C ARG A 30 33.28 -2.34 4.13
N LEU A 31 32.01 -2.75 4.17
CA LEU A 31 31.01 -2.16 5.06
C LEU A 31 31.40 -2.32 6.54
N ALA A 32 31.95 -3.49 6.92
CA ALA A 32 32.46 -3.70 8.28
C ALA A 32 33.66 -2.79 8.60
N TYR A 33 34.58 -2.61 7.64
CA TYR A 33 35.74 -1.72 7.79
C TYR A 33 35.35 -0.24 7.90
N ASP A 34 34.33 0.20 7.15
CA ASP A 34 33.83 1.59 7.22
C ASP A 34 33.16 1.90 8.58
N ASN A 35 32.73 0.88 9.33
CA ASN A 35 32.12 1.02 10.65
C ASN A 35 33.13 1.20 11.81
N ASP A 36 34.44 1.15 11.56
CA ASP A 36 35.45 1.52 12.58
C ASP A 36 35.47 3.05 12.85
N THR A 37 34.71 3.83 12.08
CA THR A 37 34.31 5.19 12.47
C THR A 37 33.10 5.07 13.39
N THR A 38 33.30 5.27 14.70
CA THR A 38 32.28 5.31 15.79
C THR A 38 30.84 4.98 15.34
N PRO A 39 30.28 3.82 15.72
CA PRO A 39 28.95 3.44 15.25
C PRO A 39 27.96 4.52 15.68
N ALA A 40 27.39 5.23 14.69
CA ALA A 40 26.20 6.02 14.92
C ALA A 40 25.19 5.11 15.63
N PRO A 41 24.51 5.59 16.70
CA PRO A 41 23.61 4.73 17.47
C PRO A 41 22.69 4.04 16.49
N ALA A 42 22.70 2.70 16.49
CA ALA A 42 21.93 1.89 15.57
C ALA A 42 20.51 2.45 15.57
N ARG A 43 20.12 3.13 14.47
CA ARG A 43 18.79 3.72 14.35
C ARG A 43 17.81 2.59 14.64
N ALA A 44 17.11 2.67 15.77
CA ALA A 44 16.22 1.63 16.24
C ALA A 44 15.35 1.19 15.06
N SER A 45 15.35 -0.10 14.73
CA SER A 45 14.82 -0.61 13.47
C SER A 45 13.41 -0.08 13.24
N THR A 46 13.28 0.92 12.37
CA THR A 46 11.99 1.57 12.14
C THR A 46 11.06 0.63 11.37
N GLY A 47 11.64 -0.35 10.66
CA GLY A 47 10.92 -1.32 9.83
C GLY A 47 9.90 -2.20 10.57
N PRO A 48 10.30 -2.97 11.61
CA PRO A 48 9.37 -3.79 12.40
C PRO A 48 8.27 -3.00 13.11
N ASN A 49 8.57 -1.77 13.52
CA ASN A 49 7.60 -0.88 14.15
C ASN A 49 6.58 -0.35 13.11
N ALA A 50 7.06 0.09 11.95
CA ALA A 50 6.23 0.57 10.85
C ALA A 50 5.26 -0.51 10.35
N ARG A 51 5.72 -1.77 10.19
CA ARG A 51 4.85 -2.88 9.79
C ARG A 51 3.73 -3.14 10.80
N ARG A 52 4.04 -3.10 12.10
CA ARG A 52 3.04 -3.28 13.17
C ARG A 52 2.02 -2.14 13.17
N ARG A 53 2.49 -0.90 13.01
CA ARG A 53 1.63 0.29 12.90
C ARG A 53 0.72 0.22 11.68
N LEU A 54 1.24 -0.24 10.54
CA LEU A 54 0.45 -0.47 9.32
C LEU A 54 -0.64 -1.53 9.54
N GLY A 55 -0.31 -2.63 10.22
CA GLY A 55 -1.31 -3.65 10.60
C GLY A 55 -2.41 -3.09 11.49
N ALA A 56 -2.05 -2.31 12.53
CA ALA A 56 -3.03 -1.68 13.41
C ALA A 56 -3.94 -0.68 12.68
N TRP A 57 -3.35 0.13 11.79
CA TRP A 57 -4.11 1.06 10.95
C TRP A 57 -5.06 0.33 9.99
N ALA A 58 -4.56 -0.67 9.27
CA ALA A 58 -5.37 -1.47 8.34
C ALA A 58 -6.56 -2.15 9.05
N GLN A 59 -6.33 -2.69 10.26
CA GLN A 59 -7.39 -3.29 11.06
C GLN A 59 -8.47 -2.27 11.45
N CYS A 60 -8.09 -1.05 11.81
CA CYS A 60 -9.04 -0.01 12.16
C CYS A 60 -9.86 0.47 10.96
N VAL A 61 -9.22 0.61 9.79
CA VAL A 61 -9.92 0.94 8.54
C VAL A 61 -10.96 -0.13 8.22
N VAL A 62 -10.58 -1.42 8.29
CA VAL A 62 -11.50 -2.53 7.98
C VAL A 62 -12.62 -2.67 9.02
N ASN A 63 -12.35 -2.39 10.29
CA ASN A 63 -13.35 -2.45 11.36
C ASN A 63 -14.29 -1.22 11.39
N HIS A 64 -14.05 -0.20 10.56
CA HIS A 64 -14.93 0.97 10.52
C HIS A 64 -16.35 0.55 10.06
N PRO A 65 -17.42 0.98 10.74
CA PRO A 65 -18.78 0.48 10.49
C PRO A 65 -19.28 0.70 9.05
N GLY A 66 -18.74 1.70 8.33
CA GLY A 66 -19.04 1.94 6.93
C GLY A 66 -18.21 1.14 5.92
N ALA A 67 -17.08 0.54 6.33
CA ALA A 67 -16.08 -0.02 5.41
C ALA A 67 -16.66 -1.09 4.47
N ALA A 68 -17.56 -1.93 4.99
CA ALA A 68 -18.19 -2.98 4.22
C ALA A 68 -19.09 -2.42 3.11
N ALA A 69 -19.97 -1.46 3.45
CA ALA A 69 -20.85 -0.81 2.50
C ALA A 69 -20.06 -0.05 1.40
N HIS A 70 -18.89 0.50 1.75
CA HIS A 70 -17.99 1.10 0.77
C HIS A 70 -17.38 0.05 -0.19
N VAL A 71 -16.96 -1.12 0.32
CA VAL A 71 -16.45 -2.21 -0.53
C VAL A 71 -17.55 -2.89 -1.35
N GLU A 72 -18.78 -2.97 -0.84
CA GLU A 72 -19.95 -3.44 -1.61
C GLU A 72 -20.21 -2.54 -2.82
N ARG A 73 -20.20 -1.22 -2.61
CA ARG A 73 -20.36 -0.23 -3.69
C ARG A 73 -19.24 -0.33 -4.72
N LEU A 74 -18.00 -0.45 -4.25
CA LEU A 74 -16.84 -0.64 -5.13
C LEU A 74 -16.97 -1.93 -5.97
N THR A 75 -17.36 -3.03 -5.33
CA THR A 75 -17.59 -4.31 -6.00
C THR A 75 -18.72 -4.20 -7.02
N ALA A 76 -19.85 -3.60 -6.66
CA ALA A 76 -21.00 -3.45 -7.56
C ALA A 76 -20.66 -2.59 -8.78
N LEU A 77 -19.80 -1.57 -8.61
CA LEU A 77 -19.29 -0.74 -9.70
C LEU A 77 -18.37 -1.56 -10.61
N LEU A 78 -17.43 -2.30 -10.03
CA LEU A 78 -16.46 -3.09 -10.78
C LEU A 78 -17.06 -4.38 -11.36
N GLY A 79 -18.15 -4.91 -10.79
CA GLY A 79 -18.86 -6.12 -11.24
C GLY A 79 -19.66 -5.94 -12.53
N ARG A 80 -19.92 -4.71 -12.97
CA ARG A 80 -20.71 -4.42 -14.19
C ARG A 80 -19.98 -4.67 -15.51
N SER A 81 -18.69 -5.04 -15.50
CA SER A 81 -17.98 -5.54 -16.67
C SER A 81 -18.29 -7.03 -16.85
N ASP A 82 -19.51 -7.31 -17.32
CA ASP A 82 -19.92 -8.64 -17.78
C ASP A 82 -20.47 -8.50 -19.19
N GLU A 83 -19.60 -8.12 -20.12
CA GLU A 83 -19.83 -8.22 -21.56
C GLU A 83 -18.46 -8.26 -22.24
N LYS A 84 -18.08 -9.46 -22.70
CA LYS A 84 -17.24 -9.89 -23.83
C LYS A 84 -16.35 -8.91 -24.64
N GLU A 85 -15.98 -7.75 -24.14
CA GLU A 85 -15.13 -6.78 -24.81
C GLU A 85 -13.79 -6.66 -24.08
N SER A 86 -12.73 -6.69 -24.87
CA SER A 86 -11.32 -6.70 -24.52
C SER A 86 -10.98 -5.96 -23.21
N VAL A 87 -10.25 -6.64 -22.32
CA VAL A 87 -9.67 -6.17 -21.04
C VAL A 87 -8.62 -5.04 -21.23
N THR A 88 -8.60 -4.36 -22.38
CA THR A 88 -7.59 -3.35 -22.73
C THR A 88 -8.10 -1.93 -22.68
N ALA A 89 -9.38 -1.68 -22.43
CA ALA A 89 -9.94 -0.34 -22.30
C ALA A 89 -9.99 0.08 -20.83
N PHE A 90 -8.92 0.71 -20.35
CA PHE A 90 -8.89 1.46 -19.09
C PHE A 90 -9.66 2.78 -19.27
N ASP A 91 -10.93 2.68 -19.65
CA ASP A 91 -11.74 3.81 -20.07
C ASP A 91 -12.64 4.27 -18.90
N GLY A 92 -12.13 5.22 -18.12
CA GLY A 92 -12.97 6.17 -17.40
C GLY A 92 -13.64 5.71 -16.09
N TRP A 93 -13.03 4.83 -15.29
CA TRP A 93 -13.57 4.47 -13.96
C TRP A 93 -13.42 5.59 -12.89
N THR A 94 -12.71 6.68 -13.17
CA THR A 94 -12.37 7.68 -12.14
C THR A 94 -13.50 8.61 -11.71
N GLY A 95 -14.62 8.66 -12.43
CA GLY A 95 -15.71 9.63 -12.20
C GLY A 95 -16.71 9.29 -11.10
N GLY A 96 -16.60 8.13 -10.45
CA GLY A 96 -17.58 7.70 -9.44
C GLY A 96 -17.15 6.51 -8.57
N VAL A 97 -15.85 6.19 -8.56
CA VAL A 97 -15.32 5.13 -7.69
C VAL A 97 -15.32 5.60 -6.25
N ASP A 98 -15.88 4.78 -5.38
CA ASP A 98 -15.86 4.96 -3.93
C ASP A 98 -14.42 4.79 -3.41
N ILE A 99 -13.69 5.90 -3.28
CA ILE A 99 -12.27 5.90 -2.91
C ILE A 99 -12.06 5.38 -1.49
N ASP A 100 -13.02 5.63 -0.58
CA ASP A 100 -13.01 5.05 0.77
C ASP A 100 -13.15 3.51 0.69
N GLY A 101 -13.96 3.01 -0.26
CA GLY A 101 -14.07 1.59 -0.58
C GLY A 101 -12.77 1.00 -1.12
N VAL A 102 -12.06 1.73 -1.98
CA VAL A 102 -10.74 1.29 -2.47
C VAL A 102 -9.73 1.19 -1.34
N GLN A 103 -9.73 2.18 -0.43
CA GLN A 103 -8.86 2.15 0.75
C GLN A 103 -9.16 0.94 1.65
N ALA A 104 -10.44 0.70 1.97
CA ALA A 104 -10.84 -0.44 2.80
C ALA A 104 -10.49 -1.77 2.13
N PHE A 105 -10.69 -1.88 0.81
CA PHE A 105 -10.31 -3.06 0.04
C PHE A 105 -8.80 -3.31 0.08
N ALA A 106 -7.98 -2.28 -0.12
CA ALA A 106 -6.53 -2.37 -0.04
C ALA A 106 -6.03 -2.81 1.36
N CYS A 107 -6.62 -2.28 2.43
CA CYS A 107 -6.32 -2.72 3.79
C CYS A 107 -6.72 -4.18 4.03
N THR A 108 -7.83 -4.63 3.43
CA THR A 108 -8.26 -6.04 3.48
C THR A 108 -7.26 -6.95 2.79
N LEU A 109 -6.79 -6.59 1.59
CA LEU A 109 -5.75 -7.32 0.86
C LEU A 109 -4.43 -7.40 1.63
N TYR A 110 -4.03 -6.31 2.30
CA TYR A 110 -2.83 -6.30 3.14
C TYR A 110 -2.93 -7.28 4.31
N LEU A 111 -4.08 -7.28 5.01
CA LEU A 111 -4.34 -8.20 6.13
C LEU A 111 -4.43 -9.65 5.68
N ALA A 112 -4.85 -9.90 4.44
CA ALA A 112 -4.88 -11.22 3.82
C ALA A 112 -3.54 -11.64 3.18
N HIS A 113 -2.43 -10.97 3.49
CA HIS A 113 -1.09 -11.30 2.99
C HIS A 113 -0.88 -11.12 1.48
N HIS A 114 -1.60 -10.20 0.83
CA HIS A 114 -1.36 -9.77 -0.56
C HIS A 114 -0.82 -8.32 -0.63
N PRO A 115 0.42 -8.07 -0.18
CA PRO A 115 0.97 -6.72 -0.05
C PRO A 115 1.15 -6.00 -1.40
N GLU A 116 1.52 -6.70 -2.46
CA GLU A 116 1.69 -6.07 -3.79
C GLU A 116 0.35 -5.59 -4.37
N SER A 117 -0.72 -6.37 -4.14
CA SER A 117 -2.08 -5.96 -4.52
C SER A 117 -2.55 -4.77 -3.68
N ALA A 118 -2.32 -4.81 -2.36
CA ALA A 118 -2.63 -3.69 -1.48
C ALA A 118 -1.93 -2.40 -1.91
N ARG A 119 -0.64 -2.46 -2.27
CA ARG A 119 0.14 -1.31 -2.77
C ARG A 119 -0.46 -0.71 -4.04
N PHE A 120 -0.87 -1.54 -4.99
CA PHE A 120 -1.51 -1.05 -6.20
C PHE A 120 -2.76 -0.22 -5.87
N TRP A 121 -3.64 -0.75 -5.04
CA TRP A 121 -4.89 -0.08 -4.66
C TRP A 121 -4.66 1.14 -3.77
N TRP A 122 -3.68 1.11 -2.87
CA TRP A 122 -3.30 2.30 -2.12
C TRP A 122 -2.74 3.39 -3.03
N ARG A 123 -1.95 3.07 -4.06
CA ARG A 123 -1.47 4.07 -5.03
C ARG A 123 -2.63 4.67 -5.81
N PHE A 124 -3.61 3.86 -6.19
CA PHE A 124 -4.83 4.34 -6.84
C PHE A 124 -5.60 5.33 -5.94
N ALA A 125 -5.91 4.93 -4.70
CA ALA A 125 -6.66 5.77 -3.77
C ALA A 125 -5.89 7.04 -3.37
N ALA A 126 -4.57 6.94 -3.16
CA ALA A 126 -3.72 8.09 -2.86
C ALA A 126 -3.63 9.05 -4.06
N GLY A 127 -3.55 8.52 -5.29
CA GLY A 127 -3.61 9.32 -6.51
C GLY A 127 -4.94 10.06 -6.69
N ALA A 128 -6.03 9.52 -6.12
CA ALA A 128 -7.33 10.18 -6.04
C ALA A 128 -7.47 11.13 -4.82
N GLY A 129 -6.41 11.34 -4.04
CA GLY A 129 -6.38 12.28 -2.91
C GLY A 129 -6.68 11.68 -1.53
N HIS A 130 -6.75 10.35 -1.39
CA HIS A 130 -7.11 9.74 -0.12
C HIS A 130 -5.94 9.69 0.88
N ASN A 131 -6.04 10.47 1.95
CA ASN A 131 -5.02 10.62 3.01
C ASN A 131 -4.60 9.30 3.65
N GLY A 132 -5.57 8.46 4.01
CA GLY A 132 -5.30 7.17 4.65
C GLY A 132 -4.53 6.20 3.75
N ALA A 133 -4.63 6.36 2.42
CA ALA A 133 -3.94 5.51 1.45
C ALA A 133 -2.48 5.94 1.32
N ALA A 134 -2.24 7.26 1.25
CA ALA A 134 -0.91 7.84 1.33
C ALA A 134 -0.21 7.46 2.65
N TYR A 135 -0.94 7.42 3.77
CA TYR A 135 -0.38 6.99 5.05
C TYR A 135 0.00 5.50 5.07
N CYS A 136 -0.82 4.63 4.46
CA CYS A 136 -0.47 3.22 4.30
C CYS A 136 0.81 3.03 3.49
N LEU A 137 0.96 3.77 2.38
CA LEU A 137 2.17 3.75 1.55
C LEU A 137 3.38 4.27 2.30
N TYR A 138 3.24 5.34 3.09
CA TYR A 138 4.30 5.84 3.96
C TYR A 138 4.81 4.74 4.90
N LEU A 139 3.91 4.06 5.63
CA LEU A 139 4.29 3.02 6.58
C LEU A 139 4.83 1.76 5.88
N ASP A 140 4.31 1.41 4.72
CA ASP A 140 4.78 0.27 3.94
C ASP A 140 6.22 0.50 3.44
N HIS A 141 6.49 1.64 2.79
CA HIS A 141 7.84 2.03 2.37
C HIS A 141 8.80 2.16 3.56
N LEU A 142 8.34 2.69 4.69
CA LEU A 142 9.12 2.74 5.93
C LEU A 142 9.44 1.35 6.47
N SER A 143 8.52 0.39 6.31
CA SER A 143 8.72 -1.01 6.69
C SER A 143 9.77 -1.73 5.84
N LEU A 144 9.94 -1.31 4.58
CA LEU A 144 10.94 -1.79 3.63
C LEU A 144 12.30 -1.07 3.75
N GLY A 145 12.39 0.00 4.54
CA GLY A 145 13.58 0.84 4.62
C GLY A 145 13.76 1.80 3.43
N GLU A 146 12.71 2.00 2.64
CA GLU A 146 12.70 2.89 1.47
C GLU A 146 12.43 4.33 1.90
N GLU A 147 13.43 4.95 2.55
CA GLU A 147 13.28 6.24 3.23
C GLU A 147 12.87 7.40 2.29
N ARG A 148 13.28 7.36 1.02
CA ARG A 148 12.97 8.42 0.05
C ARG A 148 11.50 8.37 -0.34
N GLU A 149 11.01 7.17 -0.66
CA GLU A 149 9.63 6.90 -1.01
C GLU A 149 8.71 7.15 0.19
N ALA A 150 9.11 6.71 1.38
CA ALA A 150 8.40 7.01 2.63
C ALA A 150 8.26 8.53 2.85
N ARG A 151 9.33 9.31 2.67
CA ARG A 151 9.28 10.78 2.76
C ARG A 151 8.36 11.41 1.72
N PHE A 152 8.32 10.87 0.51
CA PHE A 152 7.41 11.35 -0.53
C PHE A 152 5.94 11.16 -0.10
N TRP A 153 5.57 9.95 0.32
CA TRP A 153 4.20 9.66 0.73
C TRP A 153 3.78 10.37 2.02
N LYS A 154 4.71 10.55 2.98
CA LYS A 154 4.47 11.37 4.17
C LYS A 154 4.05 12.80 3.78
N LYS A 155 4.77 13.42 2.84
CA LYS A 155 4.40 14.75 2.31
C LYS A 155 3.06 14.74 1.56
N GLN A 156 2.69 13.65 0.90
CA GLN A 156 1.39 13.56 0.23
C GLN A 156 0.25 13.54 1.25
N VAL A 157 0.35 12.79 2.36
CA VAL A 157 -0.64 12.79 3.45
C VAL A 157 -0.95 14.21 3.91
N THR A 158 0.09 14.98 4.16
CA THR A 158 0.05 16.39 4.50
C THR A 158 -0.71 17.24 3.48
N VAL A 159 -0.37 17.13 2.19
CA VAL A 159 -0.89 18.01 1.14
C VAL A 159 -2.39 17.80 0.93
N THR A 160 -2.85 16.55 0.93
CA THR A 160 -4.25 16.22 0.69
C THR A 160 -5.18 16.64 1.85
N LEU A 161 -4.65 16.81 3.07
CA LEU A 161 -5.40 17.34 4.22
C LEU A 161 -5.63 18.85 4.14
N ILE A 162 -4.62 19.62 3.70
CA ILE A 162 -4.70 21.08 3.54
C ILE A 162 -5.76 21.46 2.49
N HIS A 163 -5.87 20.67 1.41
CA HIS A 163 -6.88 20.89 0.38
C HIS A 163 -8.32 20.55 0.81
N SER A 164 -8.49 19.85 1.94
CA SER A 164 -9.79 19.38 2.43
C SER A 164 -10.43 20.30 3.49
N SER A 165 -9.71 21.30 4.01
CA SER A 165 -10.20 22.21 5.06
C SER A 165 -9.96 23.69 4.73
N PRO A 166 -11.00 24.48 4.41
CA PRO A 166 -10.87 25.92 4.17
C PRO A 166 -10.97 26.78 5.45
N SER A 167 -10.92 26.20 6.66
CA SER A 167 -11.07 26.97 7.92
C SER A 167 -9.74 27.47 8.50
N HIS A 168 -9.74 28.69 9.06
CA HIS A 168 -8.61 29.53 9.53
C HIS A 168 -7.73 29.00 10.69
N THR A 169 -7.63 27.69 10.89
CA THR A 169 -6.57 27.10 11.70
C THR A 169 -5.96 26.04 10.82
N ASP A 170 -4.82 26.37 10.21
CA ASP A 170 -4.06 25.44 9.38
C ASP A 170 -3.28 24.54 10.36
N PRO A 171 -3.78 23.35 10.72
CA PRO A 171 -3.01 22.43 11.54
C PRO A 171 -1.69 22.16 10.84
N ASP A 172 -0.58 22.16 11.58
CA ASP A 172 0.71 21.84 10.98
C ASP A 172 0.59 20.44 10.33
N PRO A 173 0.83 20.31 9.02
CA PRO A 173 1.05 19.05 8.36
C PRO A 173 1.70 17.91 9.14
N GLU A 174 2.75 18.26 9.89
CA GLU A 174 3.54 17.32 10.66
C GLU A 174 2.78 16.89 11.92
N GLU A 175 1.98 17.76 12.52
CA GLU A 175 1.14 17.47 13.69
C GLU A 175 0.09 16.40 13.38
N ILE A 176 -0.45 16.35 12.15
CA ILE A 176 -1.43 15.34 11.78
C ILE A 176 -0.77 13.97 11.58
N VAL A 177 0.39 13.92 10.93
CA VAL A 177 1.13 12.67 10.80
C VAL A 177 1.59 12.19 12.18
N ASP A 178 2.02 13.10 13.05
CA ASP A 178 2.38 12.79 14.44
C ASP A 178 1.19 12.30 15.25
N ALA A 179 -0.02 12.83 15.04
CA ALA A 179 -1.24 12.32 15.66
C ALA A 179 -1.57 10.89 15.19
N LEU A 180 -1.46 10.61 13.89
CA LEU A 180 -1.63 9.26 13.34
C LEU A 180 -0.56 8.30 13.85
N ASP A 181 0.68 8.75 13.95
CA ASP A 181 1.82 8.01 14.48
C ASP A 181 1.63 7.67 15.95
N THR A 182 1.13 8.63 16.73
CA THR A 182 0.79 8.46 18.15
C THR A 182 -0.34 7.47 18.31
N TRP A 183 -1.42 7.62 17.54
CA TRP A 183 -2.58 6.75 17.59
C TRP A 183 -2.25 5.31 17.16
N THR A 184 -1.49 5.12 16.08
CA THR A 184 -1.07 3.78 15.63
C THR A 184 -0.10 3.15 16.63
N SER A 185 0.82 3.93 17.21
CA SER A 185 1.74 3.45 18.24
C SER A 185 1.01 3.04 19.52
N TYR A 186 0.00 3.80 19.93
CA TYR A 186 -0.88 3.46 21.05
C TYR A 186 -1.64 2.15 20.77
N SER A 187 -2.24 2.03 19.59
CA SER A 187 -3.01 0.85 19.19
C SER A 187 -2.15 -0.42 19.12
N VAL A 188 -0.90 -0.32 18.69
CA VAL A 188 0.07 -1.43 18.74
C VAL A 188 0.39 -1.85 20.17
N ARG A 189 0.45 -0.90 21.11
CA ARG A 189 0.74 -1.18 22.53
C ARG A 189 -0.47 -1.68 23.30
N ASN A 190 -1.68 -1.34 22.85
CA ASN A 190 -2.93 -1.76 23.46
C ASN A 190 -3.81 -2.50 22.42
N PRO A 191 -3.38 -3.69 21.97
CA PRO A 191 -4.16 -4.47 21.03
C PRO A 191 -5.48 -4.85 21.70
N THR A 192 -6.58 -4.24 21.29
CA THR A 192 -7.89 -4.72 21.72
C THR A 192 -8.02 -6.17 21.25
N SER A 193 -8.40 -7.07 22.16
CA SER A 193 -8.28 -8.54 22.04
C SER A 193 -9.12 -9.20 20.93
N ARG A 194 -9.51 -8.46 19.89
CA ARG A 194 -10.46 -8.87 18.86
C ARG A 194 -9.84 -9.18 17.49
N SER A 195 -8.53 -8.98 17.34
CA SER A 195 -7.84 -8.97 16.04
C SER A 195 -7.29 -10.31 15.55
N VAL A 196 -7.12 -11.32 16.42
CA VAL A 196 -6.29 -12.51 16.12
C VAL A 196 -7.07 -13.67 15.49
N THR A 197 -8.38 -13.76 15.71
CA THR A 197 -9.19 -14.91 15.25
C THR A 197 -9.81 -14.72 13.86
N THR A 198 -9.77 -13.51 13.31
CA THR A 198 -10.46 -13.10 12.09
C THR A 198 -9.61 -13.16 10.83
N THR A 199 -8.28 -13.06 10.94
CA THR A 199 -7.35 -13.05 9.80
C THR A 199 -7.36 -14.37 9.02
N GLY A 200 -7.41 -15.52 9.68
CA GLY A 200 -7.38 -16.83 8.99
C GLY A 200 -8.61 -17.12 8.11
N ARG A 201 -9.76 -16.52 8.41
CA ARG A 201 -10.97 -16.61 7.55
C ARG A 201 -10.86 -15.64 6.37
N LEU A 202 -10.30 -14.45 6.61
CA LEU A 202 -10.06 -13.45 5.59
C LEU A 202 -9.04 -13.93 4.54
N GLU A 203 -7.93 -14.52 4.99
CA GLU A 203 -6.90 -15.12 4.12
C GLU A 203 -7.50 -16.19 3.19
N ALA A 204 -8.30 -17.12 3.71
CA ALA A 204 -8.91 -18.18 2.91
C ALA A 204 -9.93 -17.67 1.87
N ASP A 205 -10.61 -16.56 2.16
CA ASP A 205 -11.58 -15.96 1.22
C ASP A 205 -10.88 -15.11 0.16
N VAL A 206 -9.81 -14.39 0.53
CA VAL A 206 -8.99 -13.63 -0.42
C VAL A 206 -8.16 -14.56 -1.32
N GLU A 207 -7.59 -15.65 -0.80
CA GLU A 207 -6.87 -16.65 -1.61
C GLU A 207 -7.78 -17.24 -2.70
N ARG A 208 -9.10 -17.39 -2.44
CA ARG A 208 -10.06 -17.82 -3.47
C ARG A 208 -10.38 -16.75 -4.51
N VAL A 209 -10.35 -15.47 -4.13
CA VAL A 209 -10.44 -14.37 -5.10
C VAL A 209 -9.18 -14.34 -5.96
N VAL A 210 -8.01 -14.57 -5.35
CA VAL A 210 -6.71 -14.62 -6.02
C VAL A 210 -6.63 -15.80 -7.00
N ASP A 211 -7.13 -16.98 -6.63
CA ASP A 211 -7.18 -18.19 -7.49
C ASP A 211 -7.92 -17.98 -8.83
N ARG A 212 -8.75 -16.94 -8.93
CA ARG A 212 -9.48 -16.58 -10.16
C ARG A 212 -8.67 -15.65 -11.08
N PHE A 213 -7.56 -15.07 -10.62
CA PHE A 213 -6.74 -14.13 -11.38
C PHE A 213 -5.29 -14.65 -11.51
N THR A 214 -4.89 -14.99 -12.75
CA THR A 214 -3.63 -15.67 -13.06
C THR A 214 -2.37 -14.81 -12.94
N ASP A 215 -2.50 -13.50 -12.75
CA ASP A 215 -1.36 -12.56 -12.87
C ASP A 215 -0.84 -12.06 -11.52
N GLY A 216 -1.29 -12.65 -10.40
CA GLY A 216 -0.75 -12.39 -9.05
C GLY A 216 -1.12 -11.03 -8.43
N LEU A 217 -1.80 -10.16 -9.19
CA LEU A 217 -2.36 -8.90 -8.70
C LEU A 217 -3.90 -9.01 -8.66
N VAL A 218 -4.50 -8.82 -7.48
CA VAL A 218 -5.96 -8.83 -7.31
C VAL A 218 -6.52 -7.53 -7.85
N CYS A 219 -6.84 -7.51 -9.15
CA CYS A 219 -7.30 -6.31 -9.86
C CYS A 219 -8.81 -6.05 -9.74
N ARG A 220 -9.60 -6.93 -9.10
CA ARG A 220 -11.06 -6.76 -9.01
C ARG A 220 -11.60 -7.24 -7.65
N PRO A 221 -12.26 -6.38 -6.86
CA PRO A 221 -12.95 -6.78 -5.64
C PRO A 221 -14.20 -7.63 -5.98
N ASP A 222 -14.51 -8.59 -5.11
CA ASP A 222 -15.65 -9.50 -5.18
C ASP A 222 -16.62 -9.24 -4.01
N ALA A 223 -17.92 -9.50 -4.20
CA ALA A 223 -19.00 -9.18 -3.27
C ALA A 223 -18.82 -9.86 -1.91
N ARG A 224 -18.15 -11.01 -1.90
CA ARG A 224 -17.88 -11.80 -0.70
C ARG A 224 -16.83 -11.16 0.21
N ILE A 225 -15.97 -10.30 -0.34
CA ILE A 225 -15.01 -9.51 0.45
C ILE A 225 -15.77 -8.49 1.28
N ALA A 226 -16.84 -7.93 0.72
CA ALA A 226 -17.70 -6.97 1.39
C ALA A 226 -18.54 -7.62 2.52
N ASP A 227 -19.10 -8.81 2.27
CA ASP A 227 -19.74 -9.64 3.31
C ASP A 227 -18.81 -9.90 4.51
N HIS A 228 -17.52 -10.11 4.24
CA HIS A 228 -16.53 -10.36 5.28
C HIS A 228 -16.23 -9.11 6.11
N ILE A 229 -16.09 -7.94 5.48
CA ILE A 229 -15.93 -6.68 6.22
C ILE A 229 -17.17 -6.42 7.09
N HIS A 230 -18.37 -6.78 6.63
CA HIS A 230 -19.58 -6.71 7.45
C HIS A 230 -19.51 -7.63 8.67
N ILE A 231 -18.94 -8.83 8.55
CA ILE A 231 -18.71 -9.74 9.68
C ILE A 231 -17.70 -9.18 10.69
N LEU A 232 -16.67 -8.47 10.22
CA LEU A 232 -15.67 -7.82 11.07
C LEU A 232 -16.25 -6.61 11.82
N ALA A 233 -17.08 -5.79 11.15
CA ALA A 233 -17.72 -4.61 11.71
C ALA A 233 -18.95 -4.91 12.58
N GLY A 234 -19.65 -6.03 12.33
CA GLY A 234 -20.96 -6.35 12.92
C GLY A 234 -20.94 -7.14 14.24
N ARG A 235 -19.78 -7.39 14.86
CA ARG A 235 -19.71 -8.08 16.17
C ARG A 235 -19.59 -7.06 17.33
N PRO A 236 -20.53 -7.06 18.30
CA PRO A 236 -20.72 -6.01 19.32
C PRO A 236 -19.60 -5.95 20.34
#